data_AF-A0A7C5F5R6-F1
#
_entry.id   AF-A0A7C5F5R6-F1
#
_cell.length_a   1.000
_cell.length_b   1.000
_cell.length_c   1.000
_cell.angle_alpha   90.00
_cell.angle_beta   90.00
_cell.angle_gamma   90.00
#
_symmetry.space_group_name_H-M   'P 1'
#
loop_
_entity.id
_entity.type
_entity.pdbx_description
1 polymer ?
#
loop_
_entity_poly.entity_id
_entity_poly.type
_entity_poly.pdbx_seq_one_letter_code
_entity_poly.pdbx_strand_id
1 'polypeptide(L)'
;MNLPALPYPKYSITNLYLFPTYATREDYEKATGQPAPEWNPYRQPKSWFDPNAKKSASRRIVYEYALATDPETGALLFDEKGRPKLDALVLDREEAATVNIPPKGLGMTNVPGADQPEVPVPMRALEPNEELFQDWGGIIMVRNTDLYPQLLVGFDASDRELLRKIARKLGVE
;
A
#
# COMPACT_ATOMS: atom_id res chain seq x y z
N MET A 1 11.42 -0.63 -13.16
CA MET A 1 12.05 0.63 -12.71
C MET A 1 12.35 0.46 -11.23
N ASN A 2 13.62 0.56 -10.83
CA ASN A 2 13.98 0.58 -9.41
C ASN A 2 13.80 2.01 -8.91
N LEU A 3 12.69 2.30 -8.24
CA LEU A 3 12.49 3.58 -7.58
C LEU A 3 13.23 3.52 -6.23
N PRO A 4 14.21 4.39 -5.97
CA PRO A 4 14.93 4.36 -4.70
C PRO A 4 13.99 4.66 -3.53
N ALA A 5 14.41 4.25 -2.33
CA ALA A 5 13.75 4.64 -1.09
C ALA A 5 13.59 6.16 -1.02
N LEU A 6 12.43 6.62 -0.54
CA LEU A 6 12.19 8.05 -0.43
C LEU A 6 12.96 8.64 0.76
N PRO A 7 13.44 9.89 0.67
CA PRO A 7 14.20 10.55 1.73
C PRO A 7 13.27 11.07 2.85
N TYR A 8 12.27 10.29 3.22
CA TYR A 8 11.32 10.61 4.28
C TYR A 8 11.40 9.54 5.38
N PRO A 9 11.27 9.91 6.66
CA PRO A 9 11.26 8.94 7.74
C PRO A 9 10.16 7.88 7.60
N LYS A 10 8.98 8.26 7.11
CA LYS A 10 7.89 7.35 6.73
C LYS A 10 7.09 7.90 5.55
N TYR A 11 6.46 7.02 4.79
CA TYR A 11 5.59 7.39 3.66
C TYR A 11 4.55 6.31 3.36
N SER A 12 3.55 6.70 2.56
CA SER A 12 2.48 5.79 2.12
C SER A 12 3.03 4.63 1.31
N ILE A 13 2.48 3.43 1.52
CA ILE A 13 2.76 2.24 0.73
C ILE A 13 2.46 2.43 -0.76
N THR A 14 1.60 3.39 -1.13
CA THR A 14 1.30 3.71 -2.53
C THR A 14 2.54 4.10 -3.35
N ASN A 15 3.62 4.55 -2.68
CA ASN A 15 4.91 4.83 -3.33
C ASN A 15 5.68 3.57 -3.73
N LEU A 16 5.27 2.39 -3.25
CA LEU A 16 5.83 1.10 -3.63
C LEU A 16 5.05 0.43 -4.76
N TYR A 17 3.81 0.85 -5.04
CA TYR A 17 2.96 0.19 -6.03
C TYR A 17 3.55 0.28 -7.44
N LEU A 18 3.52 -0.85 -8.15
CA LEU A 18 3.98 -0.93 -9.54
C LEU A 18 3.00 -0.26 -10.51
N PHE A 19 1.74 -0.15 -10.12
CA PHE A 19 0.66 0.37 -10.94
C PHE A 19 -0.18 1.40 -10.16
N PRO A 20 -0.72 2.41 -10.86
CA PRO A 20 -1.73 3.29 -10.27
C PRO A 20 -2.99 2.52 -9.90
N THR A 21 -3.70 3.01 -8.88
CA THR A 21 -5.00 2.50 -8.45
C THR A 21 -6.11 3.49 -8.79
N TYR A 22 -7.30 2.97 -9.04
CA TYR A 22 -8.49 3.73 -9.41
C TYR A 22 -9.63 3.38 -8.47
N ALA A 23 -10.05 4.33 -7.63
CA ALA A 23 -11.11 4.10 -6.65
C ALA A 23 -12.50 3.94 -7.30
N THR A 24 -12.69 4.63 -8.43
CA THR A 24 -13.95 4.66 -9.18
C THR A 24 -13.75 4.39 -10.67
N ARG A 25 -14.86 4.10 -11.37
CA ARG A 25 -14.85 3.88 -12.82
C ARG A 25 -14.54 5.18 -13.56
N GLU A 26 -14.97 6.30 -12.99
CA GLU A 26 -14.70 7.66 -13.44
C GLU A 26 -13.22 8.02 -13.30
N ASP A 27 -12.56 7.62 -12.19
CA ASP A 27 -11.11 7.82 -12.01
C ASP A 27 -10.32 7.06 -13.07
N TYR A 28 -10.72 5.82 -13.37
CA TYR A 28 -10.11 5.01 -14.42
C TYR A 28 -10.28 5.67 -15.80
N GLU A 29 -11.48 6.12 -16.14
CA GLU A 29 -11.75 6.77 -17.43
C GLU A 29 -10.99 8.09 -17.57
N LYS A 30 -10.94 8.89 -16.51
CA LYS A 30 -10.18 10.13 -16.47
C LYS A 30 -8.68 9.89 -16.68
N ALA A 31 -8.12 8.84 -16.09
CA ALA A 31 -6.69 8.54 -16.17
C ALA A 31 -6.28 7.86 -17.49
N THR A 32 -7.15 7.03 -18.06
CA THR A 32 -6.82 6.19 -19.22
C THR A 32 -7.44 6.67 -20.53
N GLY A 33 -8.45 7.53 -20.47
CA GLY A 33 -9.28 7.93 -21.61
C GLY A 33 -10.21 6.82 -22.12
N GLN A 34 -10.36 5.72 -21.39
CA GLN A 34 -11.20 4.59 -21.77
C GLN A 34 -12.17 4.26 -20.63
N PRO A 35 -13.43 3.91 -20.93
CA PRO A 35 -14.35 3.46 -19.89
C PRO A 35 -13.84 2.15 -19.27
N ALA A 36 -14.03 2.00 -17.95
CA ALA A 36 -13.71 0.74 -17.28
C ALA A 36 -14.56 -0.40 -17.88
N PRO A 37 -14.02 -1.64 -17.99
CA PRO A 37 -14.80 -2.81 -18.38
C PRO A 37 -16.05 -2.99 -17.52
N GLU A 38 -17.08 -3.65 -18.03
CA GLU A 38 -18.28 -3.98 -17.25
C GLU A 38 -17.92 -4.75 -15.97
N TRP A 39 -18.58 -4.41 -14.87
CA TRP A 39 -18.40 -5.09 -13.59
C TRP A 39 -18.78 -6.57 -13.71
N ASN A 40 -17.88 -7.46 -13.27
CA ASN A 40 -18.14 -8.88 -13.20
C ASN A 40 -18.22 -9.34 -11.73
N PRO A 41 -19.40 -9.73 -11.23
CA PRO A 41 -19.59 -10.12 -9.82
C PRO A 41 -18.94 -11.47 -9.45
N TYR A 42 -18.46 -12.23 -10.44
CA TYR A 42 -17.74 -13.49 -10.24
C TYR A 42 -16.21 -13.31 -10.19
N ARG A 43 -15.73 -12.08 -10.34
CA ARG A 43 -14.32 -11.71 -10.21
C ARG A 43 -14.18 -10.83 -8.97
N GLN A 44 -13.05 -10.97 -8.27
CA GLN A 44 -12.73 -10.10 -7.15
C GLN A 44 -12.66 -8.63 -7.61
N PRO A 45 -13.04 -7.67 -6.74
CA PRO A 45 -12.75 -6.26 -6.99
C PRO A 45 -11.26 -6.05 -7.26
N LYS A 46 -10.94 -5.18 -8.22
CA LYS A 46 -9.56 -4.87 -8.59
C LYS A 46 -9.45 -3.46 -9.16
N SER A 47 -8.72 -2.60 -8.46
CA SER A 47 -8.56 -1.18 -8.79
C SER A 47 -7.36 -0.84 -9.67
N TRP A 48 -6.56 -1.82 -10.10
CA TRP A 48 -5.31 -1.61 -10.83
C TRP A 48 -5.20 -2.56 -12.01
N PHE A 49 -4.32 -2.25 -12.96
CA PHE A 49 -4.00 -3.16 -14.08
C PHE A 49 -2.56 -2.99 -14.56
N ASP A 50 -2.01 -4.03 -15.16
CA ASP A 50 -0.73 -3.98 -15.86
C ASP A 50 -0.95 -3.71 -17.36
N PRO A 51 -0.54 -2.54 -17.88
CA PRO A 51 -0.71 -2.20 -19.30
C PRO A 51 0.11 -3.09 -20.24
N ASN A 52 1.11 -3.80 -19.74
CA ASN A 52 1.94 -4.72 -20.52
C ASN A 52 1.54 -6.19 -20.36
N ALA A 53 0.60 -6.52 -19.46
CA ALA A 53 0.18 -7.90 -19.22
C ALA A 53 -0.25 -8.61 -20.50
N LYS A 54 -1.06 -7.97 -21.37
CA LYS A 54 -1.51 -8.56 -22.64
C LYS A 54 -0.38 -8.95 -23.59
N LYS A 55 0.79 -8.32 -23.46
CA LYS A 55 1.98 -8.59 -24.28
C LYS A 55 2.81 -9.75 -23.74
N SER A 56 2.51 -10.25 -22.54
CA SER A 56 3.21 -11.38 -21.95
C SER A 56 3.02 -12.65 -22.78
N ALA A 57 4.12 -13.36 -23.02
CA ALA A 57 4.12 -14.69 -23.63
C ALA A 57 3.56 -15.76 -22.67
N SER A 58 3.60 -15.49 -21.36
CA SER A 58 3.10 -16.39 -20.32
C SER A 58 1.61 -16.17 -20.07
N ARG A 59 0.87 -17.27 -19.87
CA ARG A 59 -0.56 -17.20 -19.47
C ARG A 59 -0.76 -16.70 -18.05
N ARG A 60 0.22 -16.98 -17.16
CA ARG A 60 0.26 -16.52 -15.78
C ARG A 60 1.32 -15.44 -15.65
N ILE A 61 1.01 -14.40 -14.88
CA ILE A 61 1.93 -13.34 -14.51
C ILE A 61 2.14 -13.44 -13.00
N VAL A 62 3.40 -13.41 -12.58
CA VAL A 62 3.80 -13.47 -11.18
C VAL A 62 4.34 -12.10 -10.79
N TYR A 63 3.77 -11.52 -9.74
CA TYR A 63 4.31 -10.36 -9.06
C TYR A 63 4.85 -10.83 -7.71
N GLU A 64 6.15 -10.68 -7.50
CA GLU A 64 6.83 -11.27 -6.34
C GLU A 64 6.38 -10.69 -4.99
N TYR A 65 5.93 -9.43 -4.98
CA TYR A 65 5.57 -8.71 -3.77
C TYR A 65 4.17 -8.11 -3.88
N ALA A 66 3.25 -8.62 -3.08
CA ALA A 66 1.94 -8.03 -2.78
C ALA A 66 1.64 -8.22 -1.30
N LEU A 67 0.78 -7.37 -0.71
CA LEU A 67 0.33 -7.58 0.66
C LEU A 67 -0.44 -8.90 0.74
N ALA A 68 -0.03 -9.78 1.66
CA ALA A 68 -0.75 -11.02 1.91
C ALA A 68 -2.03 -10.70 2.69
N THR A 69 -3.16 -11.18 2.19
CA THR A 69 -4.46 -11.03 2.81
C THR A 69 -5.10 -12.40 3.04
N ASP A 70 -5.95 -12.46 4.06
CA ASP A 70 -6.85 -13.58 4.26
C ASP A 70 -7.85 -13.66 3.08
N PRO A 71 -8.01 -14.82 2.43
CA PRO A 71 -8.80 -14.93 1.21
C PRO A 71 -10.31 -14.79 1.44
N GLU A 72 -10.80 -14.98 2.67
CA GLU A 72 -12.22 -14.89 2.99
C GLU A 72 -12.60 -13.47 3.45
N THR A 73 -11.77 -12.88 4.31
CA THR A 73 -12.08 -11.61 4.99
C THR A 73 -11.36 -10.41 4.38
N GLY A 74 -10.28 -10.64 3.63
CA GLY A 74 -9.41 -9.58 3.12
C GLY A 74 -8.53 -8.92 4.18
N ALA A 75 -8.54 -9.43 5.42
CA ALA A 75 -7.71 -8.92 6.50
C ALA A 75 -6.22 -9.11 6.18
N LEU A 76 -5.40 -8.12 6.54
CA LEU A 76 -3.94 -8.21 6.34
C LEU A 76 -3.34 -9.28 7.25
N LEU A 77 -2.42 -10.05 6.68
CA LEU A 77 -1.65 -11.04 7.41
C LEU A 77 -0.33 -10.42 7.89
N PHE A 78 0.09 -10.78 9.10
CA PHE A 78 1.31 -10.28 9.73
C PHE A 78 2.24 -11.45 10.07
N ASP A 79 3.55 -11.20 10.06
CA ASP A 79 4.54 -12.15 10.52
C ASP A 79 4.62 -12.20 12.06
N GLU A 80 5.46 -13.11 12.59
CA GLU A 80 5.66 -13.28 14.04
C GLU A 80 6.17 -12.01 14.75
N LYS A 81 6.74 -11.05 13.99
CA LYS A 81 7.24 -9.76 14.50
C LYS A 81 6.21 -8.64 14.36
N GLY A 82 4.99 -8.94 13.92
CA GLY A 82 3.92 -7.97 13.70
C GLY A 82 4.12 -7.12 12.44
N ARG A 83 4.91 -7.57 11.47
CA ARG A 83 5.13 -6.85 10.21
C ARG A 83 4.19 -7.38 9.13
N PRO A 84 3.65 -6.52 8.24
CA PRO A 84 2.83 -6.97 7.13
C PRO A 84 3.56 -8.04 6.30
N LYS A 85 2.91 -9.18 6.11
CA LYS A 85 3.45 -10.28 5.32
C LYS A 85 3.30 -9.95 3.83
N LEU A 86 4.36 -10.21 3.07
CA LEU A 86 4.34 -10.16 1.61
C LEU A 86 4.25 -11.57 1.06
N ASP A 87 3.53 -11.72 -0.05
CA ASP A 87 3.44 -12.97 -0.81
C ASP A 87 3.43 -12.68 -2.31
N ALA A 88 3.71 -13.71 -3.10
CA ALA A 88 3.64 -13.64 -4.55
C ALA A 88 2.18 -13.63 -5.01
N LEU A 89 1.82 -12.64 -5.81
CA LEU A 89 0.53 -12.57 -6.47
C LEU A 89 0.63 -13.18 -7.87
N VAL A 90 -0.15 -14.23 -8.12
CA VAL A 90 -0.22 -14.91 -9.42
C VAL A 90 -1.56 -14.66 -10.07
N LEU A 91 -1.58 -13.99 -11.22
CA LEU A 91 -2.80 -13.71 -11.97
C LEU A 91 -2.73 -14.32 -13.37
N ASP A 92 -3.89 -14.64 -13.94
CA ASP A 92 -3.99 -14.85 -15.38
C ASP A 92 -3.70 -13.54 -16.12
N ARG A 93 -3.14 -13.67 -17.32
CA ARG A 93 -2.76 -12.54 -18.17
C ARG A 93 -3.91 -11.55 -18.40
N GLU A 94 -5.11 -12.07 -18.65
CA GLU A 94 -6.30 -11.24 -18.88
C GLU A 94 -6.79 -10.54 -17.60
N GLU A 95 -6.62 -11.19 -16.44
CA GLU A 95 -6.96 -10.64 -15.12
C GLU A 95 -6.00 -9.51 -14.74
N ALA A 96 -4.68 -9.74 -14.93
CA ALA A 96 -3.67 -8.72 -14.72
C ALA A 96 -3.89 -7.48 -15.60
N ALA A 97 -4.32 -7.68 -16.86
CA ALA A 97 -4.49 -6.63 -17.86
C ALA A 97 -5.75 -5.78 -17.72
N THR A 98 -6.67 -6.11 -16.81
CA THR A 98 -7.96 -5.43 -16.69
C THR A 98 -8.26 -5.07 -15.25
N VAL A 99 -9.02 -3.99 -15.06
CA VAL A 99 -9.63 -3.65 -13.77
C VAL A 99 -10.98 -4.36 -13.63
N ASN A 100 -11.47 -4.49 -12.40
CA ASN A 100 -12.82 -4.94 -12.09
C ASN A 100 -13.39 -4.04 -10.99
N ILE A 101 -13.80 -2.83 -11.38
CA ILE A 101 -14.26 -1.78 -10.46
C ILE A 101 -15.80 -1.82 -10.39
N PRO A 102 -16.41 -1.98 -9.20
CA PRO A 102 -17.86 -1.98 -9.05
C PRO A 102 -18.49 -0.64 -9.49
N PRO A 103 -19.77 -0.61 -9.91
CA PRO A 103 -20.43 0.61 -10.41
C PRO A 103 -20.48 1.78 -9.43
N LYS A 104 -20.38 1.50 -8.12
CA LYS A 104 -20.44 2.50 -7.04
C LYS A 104 -19.08 2.69 -6.34
N GLY A 105 -17.99 2.21 -6.96
CA GLY A 105 -16.66 2.18 -6.35
C GLY A 105 -16.44 0.97 -5.43
N LEU A 106 -15.23 0.88 -4.87
CA LEU A 106 -14.79 -0.22 -4.03
C LEU A 106 -15.47 -0.20 -2.64
N GLY A 107 -15.62 -1.36 -2.01
CA GLY A 107 -16.14 -1.49 -0.64
C GLY A 107 -17.67 -1.33 -0.50
N MET A 108 -18.41 -1.46 -1.59
CA MET A 108 -19.86 -1.30 -1.60
C MET A 108 -20.58 -2.62 -1.28
N THR A 109 -21.32 -2.66 -0.19
CA THR A 109 -21.98 -3.89 0.31
C THR A 109 -23.27 -4.27 -0.44
N ASN A 110 -23.85 -3.34 -1.22
CA ASN A 110 -25.11 -3.56 -1.95
C ASN A 110 -24.92 -3.93 -3.42
N VAL A 111 -23.69 -4.27 -3.84
CA VAL A 111 -23.38 -4.74 -5.19
C VAL A 111 -22.91 -6.19 -5.10
N PRO A 112 -23.58 -7.16 -5.75
CA PRO A 112 -23.16 -8.55 -5.69
C PRO A 112 -21.68 -8.73 -6.07
N GLY A 113 -20.93 -9.43 -5.21
CA GLY A 113 -19.51 -9.73 -5.39
C GLY A 113 -18.55 -8.58 -5.05
N ALA A 114 -19.05 -7.37 -4.77
CA ALA A 114 -18.22 -6.22 -4.40
C ALA A 114 -17.78 -6.26 -2.93
N ASP A 115 -18.35 -7.18 -2.15
CA ASP A 115 -18.01 -7.51 -0.77
C ASP A 115 -16.82 -8.49 -0.66
N GLN A 116 -16.39 -9.07 -1.78
CA GLN A 116 -15.20 -9.93 -1.80
C GLN A 116 -13.93 -9.11 -1.55
N PRO A 117 -12.89 -9.73 -0.94
CA PRO A 117 -11.59 -9.10 -0.79
C PRO A 117 -11.02 -8.62 -2.13
N GLU A 118 -10.50 -7.39 -2.15
CA GLU A 118 -9.86 -6.82 -3.33
C GLU A 118 -8.54 -7.55 -3.65
N VAL A 119 -8.24 -7.70 -4.94
CA VAL A 119 -6.94 -8.18 -5.40
C VAL A 119 -5.84 -7.17 -5.00
N PRO A 120 -4.84 -7.56 -4.18
CA PRO A 120 -3.85 -6.63 -3.68
C PRO A 120 -3.01 -6.04 -4.81
N VAL A 121 -2.59 -4.79 -4.64
CA VAL A 121 -1.74 -4.10 -5.62
C VAL A 121 -0.32 -4.63 -5.50
N PRO A 122 0.31 -5.09 -6.59
CA PRO A 122 1.69 -5.53 -6.56
C PRO A 122 2.61 -4.32 -6.37
N MET A 123 3.69 -4.55 -5.65
CA MET A 123 4.66 -3.54 -5.26
C MET A 123 6.07 -3.94 -5.71
N ARG A 124 6.97 -2.96 -5.75
CA ARG A 124 8.40 -3.24 -5.89
C ARG A 124 8.95 -3.88 -4.62
N ALA A 125 10.11 -4.51 -4.74
CA ALA A 125 10.88 -4.93 -3.58
C ALA A 125 11.16 -3.74 -2.65
N LEU A 126 11.21 -4.02 -1.34
CA LEU A 126 11.70 -3.07 -0.35
C LEU A 126 13.21 -2.90 -0.51
N GLU A 127 13.68 -1.66 -0.47
CA GLU A 127 15.09 -1.35 -0.35
C GLU A 127 15.60 -1.76 1.04
N PRO A 128 16.91 -1.95 1.25
CA PRO A 128 17.47 -2.45 2.52
C PRO A 128 17.11 -1.60 3.75
N ASN A 129 16.84 -0.32 3.55
CA ASN A 129 16.43 0.61 4.61
C ASN A 129 14.93 0.88 4.63
N GLU A 130 14.11 0.09 3.94
CA GLU A 130 12.65 0.18 3.98
C GLU A 130 12.07 -0.99 4.76
N GLU A 131 11.06 -0.70 5.57
CA GLU A 131 10.29 -1.72 6.28
C GLU A 131 8.81 -1.35 6.28
N LEU A 132 7.95 -2.33 6.02
CA LEU A 132 6.51 -2.17 6.21
C LEU A 132 6.17 -2.27 7.69
N PHE A 133 5.31 -1.36 8.15
CA PHE A 133 4.80 -1.38 9.51
C PHE A 133 3.36 -0.87 9.53
N GLN A 134 2.64 -1.23 10.58
CA GLN A 134 1.32 -0.68 10.86
C GLN A 134 1.48 0.62 11.66
N ASP A 135 1.01 1.72 11.07
CA ASP A 135 0.98 3.02 11.75
C ASP A 135 -0.36 3.22 12.48
N TRP A 136 -0.51 4.37 13.12
CA TRP A 136 -1.74 4.75 13.81
C TRP A 136 -2.97 4.63 12.90
N GLY A 137 -4.08 4.12 13.46
CA GLY A 137 -5.31 3.85 12.71
C GLY A 137 -5.28 2.55 11.89
N GLY A 138 -4.23 1.74 12.05
CA GLY A 138 -4.13 0.43 11.40
C GLY A 138 -3.68 0.48 9.94
N ILE A 139 -3.27 1.65 9.46
CA ILE A 139 -2.84 1.89 8.08
C ILE A 139 -1.42 1.34 7.88
N ILE A 140 -1.19 0.67 6.75
CA ILE A 140 0.15 0.20 6.40
C ILE A 140 0.96 1.34 5.79
N MET A 141 2.15 1.56 6.35
CA MET A 141 3.11 2.54 5.88
C MET A 141 4.48 1.90 5.67
N VAL A 142 5.33 2.61 4.92
CA VAL A 142 6.75 2.32 4.82
C VAL A 142 7.46 3.21 5.81
N ARG A 143 8.34 2.64 6.66
CA ARG A 143 9.33 3.41 7.41
C ARG A 143 10.70 3.24 6.79
N ASN A 144 11.44 4.33 6.73
CA ASN A 144 12.85 4.30 6.43
C ASN A 144 13.61 3.99 7.73
N THR A 145 14.27 2.84 7.85
CA THR A 145 14.89 2.39 9.11
C THR A 145 16.01 3.31 9.60
N ASP A 146 16.64 4.07 8.69
CA ASP A 146 17.74 4.99 9.02
C ASP A 146 17.21 6.35 9.53
N LEU A 147 16.08 6.79 8.98
CA LEU A 147 15.50 8.12 9.24
C LEU A 147 14.36 8.08 10.27
N TYR A 148 13.61 6.97 10.36
CA TYR A 148 12.46 6.82 11.26
C TYR A 148 12.79 7.05 12.75
N PRO A 149 13.95 6.61 13.29
CA PRO A 149 14.34 6.91 14.67
C PRO A 149 14.41 8.41 14.97
N GLN A 150 14.64 9.26 13.96
CA GLN A 150 14.69 10.71 14.12
C GLN A 150 13.30 11.29 14.42
N LEU A 151 12.21 10.64 14.00
CA LEU A 151 10.85 11.00 14.42
C LEU A 151 10.54 10.61 15.86
N LEU A 152 11.29 9.65 16.42
CA LEU A 152 11.16 9.22 17.81
C LEU A 152 11.95 10.12 18.78
N VAL A 153 12.73 11.08 18.27
CA VAL A 153 13.39 12.10 19.08
C VAL A 153 12.33 13.13 19.52
N GLY A 154 11.50 12.68 20.46
CA GLY A 154 10.75 13.56 21.34
C GLY A 154 11.65 14.10 22.44
N PHE A 155 11.16 15.15 23.10
CA PHE A 155 11.78 15.84 24.22
C PHE A 155 12.34 14.87 25.28
N ASP A 156 13.64 14.61 25.24
CA ASP A 156 14.28 13.57 26.03
C ASP A 156 14.79 14.10 27.38
N ALA A 157 15.49 13.26 28.15
CA ALA A 157 16.03 13.66 29.44
C ALA A 157 17.07 14.79 29.31
N SER A 158 17.85 14.80 28.22
CA SER A 158 18.84 15.83 27.94
C SER A 158 18.18 17.15 27.55
N ASP A 159 17.08 17.12 26.81
CA ASP A 159 16.27 18.30 26.50
C ASP A 159 15.62 18.89 27.76
N ARG A 160 15.11 18.05 28.67
CA ARG A 160 14.60 18.48 29.99
C ARG A 160 15.68 19.09 30.86
N GLU A 161 16.88 18.52 30.84
CA GLU A 161 18.01 19.08 31.56
C GLU A 161 18.45 20.43 30.98
N LEU A 162 18.45 20.56 29.65
CA LEU A 162 18.72 21.81 28.95
C LEU A 162 17.70 22.89 29.29
N LEU A 163 16.40 22.58 29.25
CA LEU A 163 15.37 23.55 29.65
C LEU A 163 15.45 23.93 31.13
N ARG A 164 15.79 23.00 32.03
CA ARG A 164 16.02 23.32 33.45
C ARG A 164 17.21 24.28 33.63
N LYS A 165 18.30 24.08 32.86
CA LYS A 165 19.44 25.00 32.85
C LYS A 165 19.04 26.39 32.34
N ILE A 166 18.18 26.47 31.32
CA ILE A 166 17.65 27.73 30.80
C ILE A 166 16.72 28.41 31.82
N ALA A 167 15.80 27.67 32.44
CA ALA A 167 14.88 28.19 33.46
C ALA A 167 15.61 28.78 34.67
N ARG A 168 16.66 28.09 35.16
CA ARG A 168 17.56 28.61 36.21
C ARG A 168 18.23 29.91 35.84
N LYS A 169 18.76 29.99 34.62
CA LYS A 169 19.45 31.18 34.13
C LYS A 169 18.50 32.38 33.99
N LEU A 170 17.23 32.11 33.69
CA LEU A 170 16.18 33.13 33.53
C LEU A 170 15.43 33.45 34.82
N GLY A 171 15.69 32.73 35.93
CA GLY A 171 15.07 32.97 37.23
C GLY A 171 13.59 32.60 37.29
N VAL A 172 13.17 31.62 36.49
CA VAL A 172 11.77 31.17 36.35
C VAL A 172 11.57 29.72 36.83
N GLU A 173 12.45 29.21 37.70
CA GLU A 173 12.37 27.89 38.33
C GLU A 173 11.45 27.91 39.57
#